data_AF-A0AAE3TMJ0-F1
#
_entry.id   AF-A0AAE3TMJ0-F1
#
_cell.length_a   1.000
_cell.length_b   1.000
_cell.length_c   1.000
_cell.angle_alpha   90.00
_cell.angle_beta   90.00
_cell.angle_gamma   90.00
#
_symmetry.space_group_name_H-M   'P 1'
#
loop_
_entity.id
_entity.type
_entity.pdbx_description
1 polymer ?
#
loop_
_entity_poly.entity_id
_entity_poly.type
_entity_poly.pdbx_seq_one_letter_code
_entity_poly.pdbx_strand_id
1 'polypeptide(L)'
;MTNELHRDKILMGAGVIAVSAGVYFPWLKTNPNLPSDADIPAIYYFGMNAGLEAFDYTLLSLVGLILVLHAVSSRKLLQSGFTLLTGVGTVVSCALYLAGPSLTGFTATFVPSLGWYLTVLGGVLLTVAGTLQLPAIIRRSETAATLID
;
A
#
# COMPACT_ATOMS: atom_id res chain seq x y z
N MET A 1 5.92 25.73 8.14
CA MET A 1 4.61 25.02 8.05
C MET A 1 4.21 24.62 6.62
N THR A 2 4.52 25.39 5.57
CA THR A 2 4.13 25.06 4.17
C THR A 2 4.86 23.86 3.58
N ASN A 3 6.16 23.70 3.87
CA ASN A 3 6.96 22.58 3.35
C ASN A 3 6.55 21.20 3.88
N GLU A 4 6.15 21.11 5.16
CA GLU A 4 5.71 19.84 5.76
C GLU A 4 4.38 19.37 5.16
N LEU A 5 3.43 20.30 5.02
CA LEU A 5 2.15 20.01 4.36
C LEU A 5 2.34 19.57 2.89
N HIS A 6 3.28 20.19 2.19
CA HIS A 6 3.57 19.84 0.80
C HIS A 6 4.22 18.46 0.69
N ARG A 7 5.22 18.16 1.53
CA ARG A 7 5.85 16.84 1.62
C ARG A 7 4.83 15.74 1.90
N ASP A 8 3.95 15.93 2.88
CA ASP A 8 2.99 14.91 3.28
C ASP A 8 1.97 14.63 2.17
N LYS A 9 1.55 15.66 1.43
CA LYS A 9 0.71 15.51 0.22
C LYS A 9 1.43 14.76 -0.90
N ILE A 10 2.72 15.04 -1.13
CA ILE A 10 3.51 14.32 -2.14
C ILE A 10 3.65 12.85 -1.75
N LEU A 11 3.99 12.55 -0.49
CA LEU A 11 4.13 11.17 -0.01
C LEU A 11 2.81 10.39 -0.14
N MET A 12 1.71 11.00 0.27
CA MET A 12 0.39 10.41 0.12
C MET A 12 0.03 10.20 -1.35
N GLY A 13 0.18 11.23 -2.20
CA GLY A 13 -0.14 11.15 -3.62
C GLY A 13 0.70 10.10 -4.35
N ALA A 14 2.01 10.07 -4.09
CA ALA A 14 2.92 9.05 -4.62
C ALA A 14 2.53 7.65 -4.12
N GLY A 15 2.16 7.52 -2.84
CA GLY A 15 1.68 6.26 -2.27
C GLY A 15 0.41 5.75 -2.97
N VAL A 16 -0.58 6.61 -3.13
CA VAL A 16 -1.84 6.32 -3.84
C VAL A 16 -1.57 5.89 -5.29
N ILE A 17 -0.74 6.65 -6.01
CA ILE A 17 -0.40 6.35 -7.42
C ILE A 17 0.33 5.01 -7.50
N ALA A 18 1.30 4.75 -6.62
CA ALA A 18 2.07 3.52 -6.61
C ALA A 18 1.20 2.29 -6.30
N VAL A 19 0.29 2.36 -5.31
CA VAL A 19 -0.66 1.28 -5.03
C VAL A 19 -1.59 1.06 -6.23
N SER A 20 -2.15 2.14 -6.80
CA SER A 20 -3.09 2.04 -7.93
C SER A 20 -2.43 1.44 -9.17
N ALA A 21 -1.20 1.87 -9.49
CA ALA A 21 -0.41 1.29 -10.56
C ALA A 21 -0.03 -0.17 -10.26
N GLY A 22 0.36 -0.45 -9.01
CA GLY A 22 0.74 -1.79 -8.56
C GLY A 22 -0.38 -2.81 -8.71
N VAL A 23 -1.63 -2.42 -8.44
CA VAL A 23 -2.84 -3.23 -8.69
C VAL A 23 -3.03 -3.54 -10.18
N TYR A 24 -2.64 -2.65 -11.08
CA TYR A 24 -2.85 -2.83 -12.52
C TYR A 24 -1.78 -3.70 -13.19
N PHE A 25 -0.58 -3.76 -12.62
CA PHE A 25 0.54 -4.55 -13.16
C PHE A 25 0.53 -6.00 -12.64
N PRO A 26 1.20 -6.95 -13.34
CA PRO A 26 1.39 -8.30 -12.83
C PRO A 26 2.12 -8.29 -11.48
N TRP A 27 1.60 -9.04 -10.52
CA TRP A 27 2.20 -9.24 -9.20
C TRP A 27 3.19 -10.40 -9.16
N LEU A 28 3.00 -11.38 -10.03
CA LEU A 28 3.86 -12.55 -10.15
C LEU A 28 4.40 -12.66 -11.57
N LYS A 29 5.58 -13.27 -11.67
CA LYS A 29 6.15 -13.75 -12.93
C LYS A 29 6.85 -15.07 -12.68
N THR A 30 7.03 -15.85 -13.73
CA THR A 30 7.85 -17.06 -13.66
C THR A 30 9.28 -16.70 -13.28
N ASN A 31 9.85 -17.47 -12.36
CA ASN A 31 11.22 -17.27 -11.91
C ASN A 31 12.20 -17.50 -13.07
N PRO A 32 12.97 -16.49 -13.49
CA PRO A 32 13.90 -16.62 -14.61
C PRO A 32 15.11 -17.52 -14.30
N ASN A 33 15.35 -17.81 -13.01
CA ASN A 33 16.47 -18.66 -12.58
C ASN A 33 16.11 -20.15 -12.56
N LEU A 34 14.92 -20.52 -13.02
CA LEU A 34 14.55 -21.93 -13.14
C LEU A 34 15.40 -22.62 -14.23
N PRO A 35 15.79 -23.89 -14.02
CA PRO A 35 16.37 -24.71 -15.07
C PRO A 35 15.51 -24.72 -16.33
N SER A 36 16.13 -24.81 -17.50
CA SER A 36 15.42 -24.79 -18.79
C SER A 36 14.51 -26.01 -19.01
N ASP A 37 14.74 -27.08 -18.26
CA ASP A 37 13.97 -28.33 -18.19
C ASP A 37 13.01 -28.38 -16.99
N ALA A 38 12.89 -27.31 -16.21
CA ALA A 38 11.96 -27.27 -15.09
C ALA A 38 10.52 -27.32 -15.60
N ASP A 39 9.77 -28.32 -15.16
CA ASP A 39 8.33 -28.38 -15.38
C ASP A 39 7.64 -27.21 -14.66
N ILE A 40 7.32 -26.17 -15.44
CA ILE A 40 6.51 -25.06 -14.96
C ILE A 40 5.06 -25.55 -14.97
N PRO A 41 4.40 -25.66 -13.80
CA PRO A 41 3.01 -26.08 -13.76
C PRO A 41 2.18 -25.14 -14.64
N ALA A 42 1.43 -25.70 -15.59
CA ALA A 42 0.49 -24.95 -16.44
C ALA A 42 -0.78 -24.58 -15.65
N ILE A 43 -0.59 -24.03 -14.45
CA ILE A 43 -1.65 -23.63 -13.53
C ILE A 43 -1.65 -22.10 -13.49
N TYR A 44 -2.82 -21.52 -13.74
CA TYR A 44 -2.99 -20.08 -13.66
C TYR A 44 -3.04 -19.65 -12.19
N TYR A 45 -2.07 -18.83 -11.76
CA TYR A 45 -2.07 -18.21 -10.45
C TYR A 45 -2.58 -16.76 -10.53
N PHE A 46 -3.49 -16.40 -9.62
CA PHE A 46 -3.86 -15.00 -9.39
C PHE A 46 -2.60 -14.19 -9.14
N GLY A 47 -2.37 -13.11 -9.88
CA GLY A 47 -1.08 -12.40 -9.86
C GLY A 47 -0.36 -12.34 -11.21
N MET A 48 -0.63 -13.29 -12.12
CA MET A 48 0.20 -13.49 -13.32
C MET A 48 -0.11 -12.55 -14.48
N ASN A 49 -1.37 -12.14 -14.71
CA ASN A 49 -1.75 -11.21 -15.78
C ASN A 49 -1.87 -9.76 -15.30
N ALA A 50 -2.62 -9.54 -14.22
CA ALA A 50 -2.80 -8.22 -13.60
C ALA A 50 -3.27 -8.42 -12.16
N GLY A 51 -2.69 -7.66 -11.23
CA GLY A 51 -3.17 -7.57 -9.86
C GLY A 51 -3.42 -8.90 -9.15
N LEU A 52 -4.25 -8.84 -8.12
CA LEU A 52 -4.82 -9.95 -7.39
C LEU A 52 -6.32 -9.95 -7.72
N GLU A 53 -6.80 -10.81 -8.63
CA GLU A 53 -8.14 -10.85 -9.29
C GLU A 53 -9.43 -10.88 -8.39
N ALA A 54 -9.40 -10.33 -7.20
CA ALA A 54 -10.50 -9.99 -6.29
C ALA A 54 -10.01 -9.04 -5.18
N PHE A 55 -8.75 -9.15 -4.76
CA PHE A 55 -8.13 -8.32 -3.72
C PHE A 55 -7.82 -6.90 -4.22
N ASP A 56 -7.69 -6.71 -5.52
CA ASP A 56 -7.55 -5.42 -6.19
C ASP A 56 -8.68 -4.45 -5.83
N TYR A 57 -9.92 -4.93 -5.75
CA TYR A 57 -11.06 -4.11 -5.37
C TYR A 57 -11.00 -3.67 -3.90
N THR A 58 -10.49 -4.52 -3.02
CA THR A 58 -10.30 -4.18 -1.60
C THR A 58 -9.19 -3.12 -1.44
N LEU A 59 -8.05 -3.28 -2.11
CA LEU A 59 -6.98 -2.28 -2.11
C LEU A 59 -7.44 -0.95 -2.72
N LEU A 60 -8.11 -0.99 -3.87
CA LEU A 60 -8.62 0.22 -4.53
C LEU A 60 -9.73 0.90 -3.73
N SER A 61 -10.60 0.15 -3.06
CA SER A 61 -11.63 0.73 -2.18
C SER A 61 -11.03 1.39 -0.95
N LEU A 62 -9.98 0.83 -0.35
CA LEU A 62 -9.23 1.47 0.74
C LEU A 62 -8.54 2.76 0.28
N VAL A 63 -7.90 2.73 -0.89
CA VAL A 63 -7.30 3.93 -1.51
C VAL A 63 -8.38 4.99 -1.79
N GLY A 64 -9.51 4.59 -2.37
CA GLY A 64 -10.65 5.47 -2.63
C GLY A 64 -11.22 6.06 -1.34
N LEU A 65 -11.32 5.27 -0.26
CA LEU A 65 -11.77 5.73 1.04
C LEU A 65 -10.84 6.80 1.61
N ILE A 66 -9.52 6.64 1.52
CA ILE A 66 -8.57 7.69 1.95
C ILE A 66 -8.81 8.97 1.16
N LEU A 67 -8.96 8.89 -0.16
CA LEU A 67 -9.18 10.07 -1.00
C LEU A 67 -10.47 10.80 -0.61
N VAL A 68 -11.56 10.06 -0.39
CA VAL A 68 -12.84 10.62 0.07
C VAL A 68 -12.71 11.23 1.46
N LEU A 69 -12.06 10.55 2.41
CA LEU A 69 -11.83 11.09 3.75
C LEU A 69 -10.97 12.36 3.72
N HIS A 70 -9.98 12.44 2.83
CA HIS A 70 -9.18 13.64 2.63
C HIS A 70 -9.95 14.79 1.98
N ALA A 71 -10.91 14.48 1.11
CA ALA A 71 -11.74 15.49 0.45
C ALA A 71 -12.86 16.03 1.36
N VAL A 72 -13.47 15.18 2.18
CA VAL A 72 -14.72 15.51 2.90
C VAL A 72 -14.50 15.77 4.39
N SER A 73 -13.49 15.15 5.01
CA SER A 73 -13.29 15.28 6.46
C SER A 73 -12.42 16.48 6.82
N SER A 74 -12.82 17.22 7.86
CA SER A 74 -11.96 18.21 8.52
C SER A 74 -11.11 17.61 9.65
N ARG A 75 -11.39 16.35 10.04
CA ARG A 75 -10.74 15.66 11.16
C ARG A 75 -9.42 15.03 10.73
N LYS A 76 -8.35 15.81 10.82
CA LYS A 76 -6.99 15.38 10.47
C LYS A 76 -6.53 14.10 11.18
N LEU A 77 -6.97 13.88 12.43
CA LEU A 77 -6.62 12.68 13.20
C LEU A 77 -7.17 11.40 12.55
N LEU A 78 -8.42 11.44 12.07
CA LEU A 78 -9.02 10.30 11.36
C LEU A 78 -8.31 10.08 10.03
N GLN A 79 -8.05 11.14 9.27
CA GLN A 79 -7.32 11.06 7.99
C GLN A 79 -5.95 10.37 8.14
N SER A 80 -5.15 10.82 9.10
CA SER A 80 -3.84 10.24 9.41
C SER A 80 -3.95 8.79 9.89
N GLY A 81 -4.91 8.49 10.76
CA GLY A 81 -5.16 7.12 11.25
C GLY A 81 -5.53 6.15 10.14
N PHE A 82 -6.47 6.51 9.26
CA PHE A 82 -6.88 5.68 8.12
C PHE A 82 -5.76 5.53 7.08
N THR A 83 -4.98 6.59 6.83
CA THR A 83 -3.82 6.54 5.94
C THR A 83 -2.77 5.57 6.46
N LEU A 84 -2.46 5.62 7.76
CA LEU A 84 -1.54 4.70 8.40
C LEU A 84 -2.05 3.26 8.35
N LEU A 85 -3.30 3.02 8.75
CA LEU A 85 -3.91 1.68 8.76
C LEU A 85 -3.92 1.06 7.36
N THR A 86 -4.24 1.85 6.33
CA THR A 86 -4.23 1.38 4.94
C THR A 86 -2.81 1.07 4.48
N GLY A 87 -1.83 1.91 4.80
CA GLY A 87 -0.42 1.66 4.48
C GLY A 87 0.08 0.35 5.09
N VAL A 88 -0.14 0.17 6.39
CA VAL A 88 0.24 -1.04 7.14
C VAL A 88 -0.51 -2.26 6.59
N GLY A 89 -1.83 -2.16 6.42
CA GLY A 89 -2.65 -3.23 5.88
C GLY A 89 -2.21 -3.66 4.48
N THR A 90 -1.82 -2.69 3.62
CA THR A 90 -1.28 -2.95 2.28
C THR A 90 0.00 -3.76 2.35
N VAL A 91 0.97 -3.33 3.16
CA VAL A 91 2.27 -4.02 3.30
C VAL A 91 2.10 -5.42 3.89
N VAL A 92 1.28 -5.56 4.95
CA VAL A 92 0.99 -6.85 5.58
C VAL A 92 0.32 -7.80 4.59
N SER A 93 -0.66 -7.31 3.82
CA SER A 93 -1.34 -8.12 2.80
C SER A 93 -0.38 -8.60 1.71
N CYS A 94 0.54 -7.74 1.26
CA CYS A 94 1.58 -8.12 0.30
C CYS A 94 2.52 -9.20 0.85
N ALA A 95 2.88 -9.12 2.14
CA ALA A 95 3.71 -10.12 2.80
C ALA A 95 2.97 -11.46 2.97
N LEU A 96 1.72 -11.42 3.43
CA LEU A 96 0.88 -12.61 3.59
C LEU A 96 0.62 -13.31 2.25
N TYR A 97 0.45 -12.54 1.17
CA TYR A 97 0.29 -13.08 -0.17
C TYR A 97 1.48 -13.95 -0.60
N LEU A 98 2.72 -13.52 -0.31
CA LEU A 98 3.90 -14.34 -0.61
C LEU A 98 4.12 -15.48 0.38
N ALA A 99 3.61 -15.37 1.61
CA ALA A 99 3.77 -16.39 2.63
C ALA A 99 2.76 -17.54 2.52
N GLY A 100 1.64 -17.34 1.83
CA GLY A 100 0.55 -18.32 1.77
C GLY A 100 0.81 -19.50 0.84
N PRO A 101 0.95 -19.30 -0.48
CA PRO A 101 1.15 -20.38 -1.44
C PRO A 101 2.59 -20.91 -1.44
N SER A 102 2.77 -22.24 -1.45
CA SER A 102 4.09 -22.88 -1.53
C SER A 102 4.85 -22.62 -2.84
N LEU A 103 4.14 -22.25 -3.91
CA LEU A 103 4.71 -21.98 -5.24
C LEU A 103 5.08 -20.51 -5.47
N THR A 104 4.75 -19.62 -4.53
CA THR A 104 5.06 -18.20 -4.61
C THR A 104 6.12 -17.81 -3.60
N GLY A 105 7.06 -16.97 -4.00
CA GLY A 105 8.14 -16.53 -3.11
C GLY A 105 9.38 -16.12 -3.88
N PHE A 106 10.36 -15.53 -3.21
CA PHE A 106 11.57 -15.03 -3.85
C PHE A 106 12.46 -16.12 -4.44
N THR A 107 12.32 -17.36 -3.98
CA THR A 107 13.06 -18.54 -4.45
C THR A 107 12.14 -19.60 -5.06
N ALA A 108 10.83 -19.33 -5.14
CA ALA A 108 9.84 -20.28 -5.63
C ALA A 108 9.71 -20.24 -7.17
N THR A 109 8.78 -21.03 -7.71
CA THR A 109 8.48 -21.08 -9.14
C THR A 109 7.95 -19.75 -9.66
N PHE A 110 7.11 -19.07 -8.87
CA PHE A 110 6.58 -17.74 -9.17
C PHE A 110 7.16 -16.71 -8.20
N VAL A 111 7.87 -15.73 -8.75
CA VAL A 111 8.52 -14.66 -8.00
C VAL A 111 7.72 -13.36 -8.10
N PRO A 112 7.88 -12.44 -7.14
CA PRO A 112 7.29 -11.12 -7.23
C PRO A 112 7.70 -10.39 -8.51
N SER A 113 6.73 -9.70 -9.10
CA SER A 113 6.87 -8.85 -10.27
C SER A 113 6.56 -7.39 -9.91
N LEU A 114 6.58 -6.51 -10.93
CA LEU A 114 6.50 -5.06 -10.77
C LEU A 114 5.30 -4.61 -9.93
N GLY A 115 4.11 -5.22 -10.13
CA GLY A 115 2.89 -4.87 -9.41
C GLY A 115 3.00 -5.03 -7.90
N TRP A 116 3.65 -6.12 -7.46
CA TRP A 116 3.88 -6.38 -6.03
C TRP A 116 4.81 -5.32 -5.42
N TYR A 117 5.94 -5.02 -6.08
CA TYR A 117 6.90 -4.03 -5.59
C TYR A 117 6.30 -2.62 -5.52
N LEU A 118 5.53 -2.21 -6.53
CA LEU A 118 4.83 -0.93 -6.55
C LEU A 118 3.80 -0.83 -5.43
N THR A 119 3.06 -1.91 -5.17
CA THR A 119 2.06 -1.94 -4.09
C THR A 119 2.72 -1.85 -2.72
N VAL A 120 3.80 -2.60 -2.49
CA VAL A 120 4.59 -2.51 -1.24
C VAL A 120 5.15 -1.12 -1.05
N LEU A 121 5.78 -0.55 -2.10
CA LEU A 121 6.30 0.81 -2.05
C LEU A 121 5.20 1.82 -1.70
N GLY A 122 4.05 1.72 -2.36
CA GLY A 122 2.91 2.59 -2.08
C GLY A 122 2.40 2.45 -0.64
N GLY A 123 2.29 1.22 -0.14
CA GLY A 123 1.92 0.94 1.25
C GLY A 123 2.92 1.53 2.27
N VAL A 124 4.23 1.45 2.00
CA VAL A 124 5.26 2.07 2.84
C VAL A 124 5.13 3.60 2.83
N LEU A 125 4.94 4.21 1.65
CA LEU A 125 4.76 5.67 1.53
C LEU A 125 3.53 6.16 2.31
N LEU A 126 2.40 5.44 2.20
CA LEU A 126 1.19 5.74 2.97
C LEU A 126 1.40 5.57 4.47
N THR A 127 2.11 4.51 4.88
CA THR A 127 2.48 4.29 6.30
C THR A 127 3.25 5.49 6.81
N VAL A 128 4.34 5.87 6.14
CA VAL A 128 5.19 7.01 6.52
C VAL A 128 4.40 8.32 6.54
N ALA A 129 3.56 8.57 5.54
CA ALA A 129 2.71 9.76 5.50
C ALA A 129 1.74 9.81 6.70
N GLY A 130 1.12 8.69 7.05
CA GLY A 130 0.25 8.56 8.21
C GLY A 130 1.01 8.82 9.52
N THR A 131 2.18 8.22 9.71
CA THR A 131 2.97 8.36 10.95
C THR A 131 3.48 9.79 11.16
N LEU A 132 3.92 10.47 10.09
CA LEU A 132 4.44 11.84 10.19
C LEU A 132 3.35 12.85 10.57
N GLN A 133 2.09 12.58 10.22
CA GLN A 133 0.98 13.46 10.54
C GLN A 133 0.52 13.36 12.02
N LEU A 134 0.72 12.21 12.67
CA LEU A 134 0.23 11.93 14.04
C LEU A 134 0.77 12.91 15.11
N PRO A 135 2.10 13.12 15.27
CA PRO A 135 2.64 14.00 16.32
C PRO A 135 2.22 15.46 16.16
N ALA A 136 2.13 15.93 14.91
CA ALA A 136 1.71 17.30 14.61
C ALA A 136 0.25 17.55 14.96
N ILE A 137 -0.61 16.53 14.84
CA ILE A 137 -2.02 16.61 15.21
C ILE A 137 -2.19 16.57 16.73
N ILE A 138 -1.49 15.68 17.43
CA ILE A 138 -1.57 15.53 18.90
C ILE A 138 -1.14 16.82 19.61
N ARG A 139 0.01 17.40 19.22
CA ARG A 139 0.46 18.69 19.78
C ARG A 139 -0.57 19.80 19.59
N ARG A 140 -1.25 19.83 18.44
CA ARG A 140 -2.22 20.88 18.12
C ARG A 140 -3.52 20.74 18.91
N SER A 141 -3.93 19.51 19.25
CA SER A 141 -5.06 19.29 20.15
C SER A 141 -4.75 19.68 21.59
N GLU A 142 -3.52 19.45 22.07
CA GLU A 142 -3.10 19.84 23.41
C GLU A 142 -3.09 21.37 23.58
N THR A 143 -2.54 22.11 22.61
CA THR A 143 -2.50 23.59 22.69
C THR A 143 -3.90 24.23 22.62
N ALA A 144 -4.84 23.60 21.91
CA ALA A 144 -6.22 24.07 21.84
C ALA A 144 -6.98 23.85 23.15
N ALA A 145 -6.69 22.76 23.87
CA ALA A 145 -7.31 22.49 25.17
C ALA A 145 -6.87 23.49 26.24
N THR A 146 -5.58 23.86 26.28
CA THR A 146 -5.03 24.81 27.26
C THR A 146 -5.44 26.27 27.07
N LEU A 147 -6.09 26.63 25.95
CA LEU A 147 -6.56 27.99 25.67
C LEU A 147 -8.01 28.23 26.09
N ILE A 148 -8.73 27.16 26.47
CA ILE A 148 -10.13 27.21 26.86
C ILE A 148 -10.28 27.26 28.40
N ASP A 149 -9.19 26.95 29.12
CA ASP A 149 -9.05 27.13 30.58
C ASP A 149 -8.46 28.52 30.91
#